data_AF-A0A355DFF0-F1
#
_entry.id   AF-A0A355DFF0-F1
#
_cell.length_a   1.000
_cell.length_b   1.000
_cell.length_c   1.000
_cell.angle_alpha   90.00
_cell.angle_beta   90.00
_cell.angle_gamma   90.00
#
_symmetry.space_group_name_H-M   'P 1'
#
loop_
_entity.id
_entity.type
_entity.pdbx_description
1 polymer ?
#
loop_
_entity_poly.entity_id
_entity_poly.type
_entity_poly.pdbx_seq_one_letter_code
_entity_poly.pdbx_strand_id
1 'polypeptide(L)'
;DLAWGALAGITAAIAYMLFLAAIAAGQMSVVAPIAAATGATVPAAYGLGFENGPGKMAVIGIGVAITAIVLVSSEEPTEEATPPRAVALAGLSGLFFGVFFVSLAFTSTDAGMWPLVASRSVSIPLLVVVNLSVNRGVRFDRSVLVRTAVAGAMEMVASMLILWALRRGPIAVAGVFGSLYPASTVLLAWMMLGERLRHVQKAGVFLALAAAAFTAM
;
A
#
# COMPACT_ATOMS: atom_id res chain seq x y z
N ASP A 1 9.11 -8.67 -18.56
CA ASP A 1 7.70 -8.41 -18.15
C ASP A 1 7.07 -9.54 -17.37
N LEU A 2 6.99 -10.76 -17.91
CA LEU A 2 6.41 -11.91 -17.19
C LEU A 2 7.13 -12.24 -15.87
N ALA A 3 8.48 -12.20 -15.85
CA ALA A 3 9.25 -12.43 -14.63
C ALA A 3 9.04 -11.34 -13.56
N TRP A 4 9.02 -10.07 -13.97
CA TRP A 4 8.73 -8.94 -13.07
C TRP A 4 7.27 -8.96 -12.58
N GLY A 5 6.32 -9.31 -13.44
CA GLY A 5 4.93 -9.53 -13.07
C GLY A 5 4.77 -10.70 -12.09
N ALA A 6 5.49 -11.81 -12.30
CA ALA A 6 5.50 -12.93 -11.37
C ALA A 6 6.08 -12.55 -10.01
N LEU A 7 7.21 -11.82 -9.98
CA LEU A 7 7.81 -11.31 -8.75
C LEU A 7 6.83 -10.38 -8.02
N ALA A 8 6.17 -9.46 -8.74
CA ALA A 8 5.12 -8.62 -8.20
C ALA A 8 3.97 -9.46 -7.60
N GLY A 9 3.55 -10.55 -8.26
CA GLY A 9 2.54 -11.47 -7.73
C GLY A 9 2.93 -12.14 -6.41
N ILE A 10 4.19 -12.60 -6.31
CA ILE A 10 4.73 -13.23 -5.09
C ILE A 10 4.79 -12.21 -3.95
N THR A 11 5.37 -11.04 -4.20
CA THR A 11 5.53 -10.01 -3.18
C THR A 11 4.19 -9.45 -2.73
N ALA A 12 3.22 -9.26 -3.64
CA ALA A 12 1.86 -8.87 -3.29
C ALA A 12 1.18 -9.92 -2.40
N ALA A 13 1.29 -11.22 -2.71
CA ALA A 13 0.71 -12.27 -1.89
C ALA A 13 1.28 -12.25 -0.46
N ILE A 14 2.61 -12.17 -0.35
CA ILE A 14 3.29 -12.10 0.95
C ILE A 14 2.90 -10.83 1.71
N ALA A 15 2.88 -9.68 1.04
CA ALA A 15 2.47 -8.41 1.62
C ALA A 15 1.06 -8.51 2.21
N TYR A 16 0.08 -8.99 1.44
CA TYR A 16 -1.30 -9.14 1.91
C TYR A 16 -1.43 -10.12 3.09
N MET A 17 -0.72 -11.24 3.07
CA MET A 17 -0.75 -12.20 4.20
C MET A 17 -0.21 -11.58 5.48
N LEU A 18 0.94 -10.89 5.39
CA LEU A 18 1.55 -10.22 6.54
C LEU A 18 0.69 -9.06 7.04
N PHE A 19 0.08 -8.31 6.12
CA PHE A 19 -0.79 -7.20 6.43
C PHE A 19 -2.06 -7.65 7.17
N LEU A 20 -2.73 -8.68 6.65
CA LEU A 20 -3.90 -9.27 7.30
C LEU A 20 -3.54 -9.89 8.66
N ALA A 21 -2.36 -10.52 8.78
CA ALA A 21 -1.87 -11.03 10.05
C ALA A 21 -1.56 -9.89 11.05
N ALA A 22 -1.08 -8.74 10.59
CA ALA A 22 -0.83 -7.58 11.41
C ALA A 22 -2.16 -6.97 11.93
N ILE A 23 -3.18 -6.84 11.06
CA ILE A 23 -4.53 -6.38 11.44
C ILE A 23 -5.19 -7.35 12.42
N ALA A 24 -4.98 -8.66 12.26
CA ALA A 24 -5.51 -9.64 13.20
C ALA A 24 -4.82 -9.62 14.57
N ALA A 25 -3.57 -9.16 14.63
CA ALA A 25 -2.75 -9.15 15.84
C ALA A 25 -2.71 -7.79 16.56
N GLY A 26 -3.15 -6.71 15.94
CA GLY A 26 -3.02 -5.35 16.47
C GLY A 26 -4.05 -4.39 15.90
N GLN A 27 -4.03 -3.16 16.39
CA GLN A 27 -5.02 -2.16 15.99
C GLN A 27 -4.79 -1.67 14.56
N MET A 28 -5.86 -1.64 13.78
CA MET A 28 -5.81 -1.20 12.38
C MET A 28 -5.29 0.24 12.24
N SER A 29 -5.62 1.12 13.19
CA SER A 29 -5.17 2.52 13.20
C SER A 29 -3.66 2.69 13.34
N VAL A 30 -2.96 1.70 13.91
CA VAL A 30 -1.49 1.70 14.03
C VAL A 30 -0.84 0.91 12.89
N VAL A 31 -1.40 -0.26 12.59
CA VAL A 31 -0.84 -1.22 11.61
C VAL A 31 -0.88 -0.68 10.18
N ALA A 32 -2.02 -0.14 9.73
CA ALA A 32 -2.18 0.29 8.34
C ALA A 32 -1.19 1.42 7.95
N PRO A 33 -0.96 2.42 8.81
CA PRO A 33 0.02 3.46 8.56
C PRO A 33 1.47 2.99 8.54
N ILE A 34 1.85 2.07 9.41
CA ILE A 34 3.21 1.51 9.42
C ILE A 34 3.50 0.81 8.10
N ALA A 35 2.55 0.00 7.61
CA ALA A 35 2.66 -0.67 6.32
C ALA A 35 2.73 0.34 5.16
N ALA A 36 1.91 1.40 5.19
CA ALA A 36 1.93 2.47 4.20
C ALA A 36 3.28 3.21 4.19
N ALA A 37 3.78 3.64 5.35
CA ALA A 37 5.04 4.36 5.47
C ALA A 37 6.22 3.52 4.96
N THR A 38 6.31 2.26 5.41
CA THR A 38 7.38 1.35 4.99
C THR A 38 7.29 0.97 3.52
N GLY A 39 6.07 0.84 2.97
CA GLY A 39 5.86 0.59 1.54
C GLY A 39 6.23 1.77 0.65
N ALA A 40 6.07 3.01 1.12
CA ALA A 40 6.53 4.20 0.40
C ALA A 40 8.07 4.33 0.39
N THR A 41 8.77 3.79 1.39
CA THR A 41 10.23 3.90 1.51
C THR A 41 10.97 3.18 0.39
N VAL A 42 10.49 2.03 -0.10
CA VAL A 42 11.21 1.25 -1.12
C VAL A 42 11.21 1.93 -2.49
N PRO A 43 10.07 2.39 -3.05
CA PRO A 43 10.07 3.17 -4.29
C PRO A 43 10.87 4.48 -4.16
N ALA A 44 10.80 5.13 -3.00
CA ALA A 44 11.57 6.33 -2.71
C ALA A 44 13.09 6.08 -2.74
N ALA A 45 13.56 5.04 -2.05
CA ALA A 45 14.97 4.65 -2.05
C ALA A 45 15.44 4.23 -3.45
N TYR A 46 14.57 3.55 -4.21
CA TYR A 46 14.85 3.16 -5.59
C TYR A 46 15.03 4.38 -6.50
N GLY A 47 14.09 5.33 -6.48
CA GLY A 47 14.20 6.56 -7.26
C GLY A 47 15.49 7.33 -6.94
N LEU A 48 15.80 7.48 -5.63
CA LEU A 48 17.00 8.15 -5.13
C LEU A 48 18.31 7.54 -5.63
N GLY A 49 18.40 6.21 -5.68
CA GLY A 49 19.64 5.51 -6.01
C GLY A 49 19.85 5.25 -7.50
N PHE A 50 18.77 5.12 -8.29
CA PHE A 50 18.86 4.52 -9.63
C PHE A 50 18.28 5.38 -10.78
N GLU A 51 17.43 6.38 -10.53
CA GLU A 51 16.80 7.20 -11.60
C GLU A 51 17.50 8.56 -11.87
N ASN A 52 18.83 8.66 -11.80
CA ASN A 52 19.56 9.96 -11.77
C ASN A 52 19.18 10.85 -10.56
N GLY A 53 18.49 10.29 -9.58
CA GLY A 53 18.01 10.97 -8.38
C GLY A 53 16.74 11.79 -8.66
N PRO A 54 15.67 11.59 -7.88
CA PRO A 54 14.51 12.45 -7.93
C PRO A 54 14.99 13.85 -7.49
N GLY A 55 14.48 14.89 -8.14
CA GLY A 55 14.88 16.27 -7.82
C GLY A 55 14.74 16.56 -6.31
N LYS A 56 15.49 17.53 -5.79
CA LYS A 56 15.50 17.88 -4.36
C LYS A 56 14.08 18.06 -3.78
N MET A 57 13.14 18.54 -4.59
CA MET A 57 11.71 18.67 -4.29
C MET A 57 11.02 17.33 -3.98
N ALA A 58 11.29 16.29 -4.76
CA ALA A 58 10.72 14.97 -4.56
C ALA A 58 11.27 14.26 -3.31
N VAL A 59 12.54 14.48 -2.95
CA VAL A 59 13.11 13.98 -1.68
C VAL A 59 12.41 14.61 -0.48
N ILE A 60 12.19 15.93 -0.54
CA ILE A 60 11.43 16.65 0.48
C ILE A 60 10.00 16.12 0.54
N GLY A 61 9.33 15.96 -0.60
CA GLY A 61 7.97 15.40 -0.66
C GLY A 61 7.87 13.98 -0.10
N ILE A 62 8.86 13.12 -0.31
CA ILE A 62 8.92 11.79 0.33
C ILE A 62 9.00 11.91 1.86
N GLY A 63 9.91 12.75 2.39
CA GLY A 63 10.06 12.95 3.83
C GLY A 63 8.79 13.53 4.46
N VAL A 64 8.15 14.48 3.78
CA VAL A 64 6.86 15.06 4.19
C VAL A 64 5.76 14.00 4.13
N ALA A 65 5.69 13.15 3.10
CA ALA A 65 4.70 12.07 3.01
C ALA A 65 4.83 11.05 4.14
N ILE A 66 6.06 10.64 4.48
CA ILE A 66 6.32 9.73 5.62
C ILE A 66 5.87 10.40 6.93
N THR A 67 6.23 11.67 7.13
CA THR A 67 5.83 12.44 8.32
C THR A 67 4.31 12.62 8.40
N ALA A 68 3.66 12.84 7.25
CA ALA A 68 2.21 12.93 7.13
C ALA A 68 1.54 11.62 7.52
N ILE A 69 2.06 10.47 7.07
CA ILE A 69 1.55 9.15 7.44
C ILE A 69 1.63 8.96 8.95
N VAL A 70 2.73 9.34 9.60
CA VAL A 70 2.86 9.26 11.07
C VAL A 70 1.86 10.20 11.78
N LEU A 71 1.67 11.42 11.28
CA LEU A 71 0.76 12.41 11.86
C LEU A 71 -0.72 12.07 11.68
N VAL A 72 -1.13 11.56 10.52
CA VAL A 72 -2.52 11.09 10.29
C VAL A 72 -2.89 9.95 11.24
N SER A 73 -1.89 9.23 11.72
CA SER A 73 -2.03 7.93 12.39
C SER A 73 -1.83 7.98 13.88
N SER A 74 -1.55 9.16 14.42
CA SER A 74 -1.51 9.41 15.86
C SER A 74 -2.93 9.60 16.38
N GLU A 75 -3.62 8.49 16.63
CA GLU A 75 -4.81 8.43 17.48
C GLU A 75 -4.43 8.43 18.97
N GLU A 76 -5.41 8.64 19.85
CA GLU A 76 -5.19 8.59 21.30
C GLU A 76 -4.64 7.23 21.71
N PRO A 77 -3.71 7.15 22.67
CA PRO A 77 -3.32 5.89 23.27
C PRO A 77 -4.58 5.25 23.89
N THR A 78 -5.16 4.27 23.19
CA THR A 78 -6.11 3.36 23.82
C THR A 78 -5.38 2.54 24.88
N GLU A 79 -6.06 2.15 25.95
CA GLU A 79 -5.46 1.38 27.07
C GLU A 79 -4.78 0.07 26.62
N GLU A 80 -5.17 -0.49 25.46
CA GLU A 80 -4.52 -1.65 24.86
C GLU A 80 -3.39 -1.23 23.91
N ALA A 81 -2.15 -1.48 24.34
CA ALA A 81 -0.97 -1.30 23.50
C ALA A 81 -0.95 -2.30 22.33
N THR A 82 -0.72 -1.82 21.11
CA THR A 82 -0.50 -2.69 19.94
C THR A 82 0.78 -3.52 20.16
N PRO A 83 0.72 -4.85 20.06
CA PRO A 83 1.87 -5.70 20.37
C PRO A 83 3.02 -5.50 19.38
N PRO A 84 4.29 -5.62 19.81
CA PRO A 84 5.46 -5.44 18.95
C PRO A 84 5.45 -6.33 17.70
N ARG A 85 4.85 -7.52 17.81
CA ARG A 85 4.67 -8.45 16.69
C ARG A 85 3.80 -7.87 15.58
N ALA A 86 2.71 -7.17 15.91
CA ALA A 86 1.84 -6.55 14.91
C ALA A 86 2.56 -5.42 14.18
N VAL A 87 3.35 -4.62 14.90
CA VAL A 87 4.22 -3.58 14.34
C VAL A 87 5.26 -4.16 13.38
N ALA A 88 5.93 -5.25 13.78
CA ALA A 88 6.91 -5.92 12.93
C ALA A 88 6.29 -6.51 11.66
N LEU A 89 5.12 -7.17 11.77
CA LEU A 89 4.38 -7.69 10.63
C LEU A 89 3.92 -6.57 9.68
N ALA A 90 3.47 -5.44 10.23
CA ALA A 90 3.07 -4.27 9.45
C ALA A 90 4.27 -3.70 8.65
N GLY A 91 5.41 -3.50 9.31
CA GLY A 91 6.62 -3.00 8.66
C GLY A 91 7.15 -3.93 7.57
N LEU A 92 7.13 -5.24 7.84
CA LEU A 92 7.52 -6.24 6.85
C LEU A 92 6.54 -6.26 5.66
N SER A 93 5.23 -6.16 5.91
CA SER A 93 4.22 -6.11 4.86
C SER A 93 4.42 -4.91 3.92
N GLY A 94 4.71 -3.73 4.49
CA GLY A 94 4.99 -2.54 3.70
C GLY A 94 6.24 -2.71 2.84
N LEU A 95 7.32 -3.28 3.37
CA LEU A 95 8.52 -3.58 2.57
C LEU A 95 8.17 -4.40 1.31
N PHE A 96 7.35 -5.45 1.45
CA PHE A 96 6.90 -6.25 0.31
C PHE A 96 5.98 -5.49 -0.66
N PHE A 97 5.10 -4.62 -0.17
CA PHE A 97 4.32 -3.69 -1.03
C PHE A 97 5.24 -2.75 -1.82
N GLY A 98 6.29 -2.25 -1.18
CA GLY A 98 7.30 -1.42 -1.83
C GLY A 98 8.04 -2.16 -2.95
N VAL A 99 8.44 -3.42 -2.72
CA VAL A 99 9.04 -4.27 -3.75
C VAL A 99 8.04 -4.57 -4.87
N PHE A 100 6.76 -4.77 -4.55
CA PHE A 100 5.70 -4.92 -5.56
C PHE A 100 5.62 -3.70 -6.49
N PHE A 101 5.59 -2.49 -5.94
CA PHE A 101 5.56 -1.26 -6.75
C PHE A 101 6.78 -1.12 -7.64
N VAL A 102 7.98 -1.34 -7.10
CA VAL A 102 9.22 -1.29 -7.90
C VAL A 102 9.22 -2.38 -8.98
N SER A 103 8.78 -3.60 -8.66
CA SER A 103 8.71 -4.70 -9.65
C SER A 103 7.77 -4.38 -10.81
N LEU A 104 6.63 -3.72 -10.54
CA LEU A 104 5.74 -3.24 -11.60
C LEU A 104 6.38 -2.14 -12.44
N ALA A 105 7.19 -1.28 -11.84
CA ALA A 105 7.87 -0.21 -12.56
C ALA A 105 8.86 -0.71 -13.61
N PHE A 106 9.52 -1.85 -13.34
CA PHE A 106 10.44 -2.49 -14.28
C PHE A 106 9.75 -3.21 -15.44
N THR A 107 8.42 -3.22 -15.51
CA THR A 107 7.69 -3.83 -16.63
C THR A 107 7.61 -2.89 -17.82
N SER A 108 7.82 -3.42 -19.03
CA SER A 108 7.84 -2.61 -20.24
C SER A 108 6.50 -1.90 -20.49
N THR A 109 6.59 -0.69 -21.03
CA THR A 109 5.41 0.11 -21.39
C THR A 109 4.59 -0.57 -22.49
N ASP A 110 5.23 -1.33 -23.38
CA ASP A 110 4.60 -2.04 -24.49
C ASP A 110 3.75 -3.24 -24.04
N ALA A 111 3.99 -3.75 -22.82
CA ALA A 111 3.24 -4.89 -22.27
C ALA A 111 1.79 -4.57 -21.87
N GLY A 112 1.32 -3.33 -22.00
CA GLY A 112 -0.05 -2.95 -21.62
C GLY A 112 -0.43 -3.40 -20.19
N MET A 113 -1.54 -4.12 -20.03
CA MET A 113 -1.99 -4.62 -18.71
C MET A 113 -1.48 -6.05 -18.38
N TRP A 114 -0.71 -6.67 -19.26
CA TRP A 114 -0.19 -8.04 -19.07
C TRP A 114 0.61 -8.25 -17.78
N PRO A 115 1.37 -7.27 -17.25
CA PRO A 115 2.06 -7.44 -15.97
C PRO A 115 1.11 -7.69 -14.79
N LEU A 116 -0.07 -7.08 -14.78
CA LEU A 116 -1.08 -7.32 -13.74
C LEU A 116 -1.68 -8.72 -13.87
N VAL A 117 -1.93 -9.17 -15.10
CA VAL A 117 -2.40 -10.55 -15.35
C VAL A 117 -1.36 -11.55 -14.86
N ALA A 118 -0.08 -11.36 -15.21
CA ALA A 118 1.01 -12.20 -14.73
C ALA A 118 1.12 -12.20 -13.20
N SER A 119 0.98 -11.03 -12.57
CA SER A 119 0.96 -10.88 -11.11
C SER A 119 -0.18 -11.66 -10.46
N ARG A 120 -1.41 -11.57 -11.00
CA ARG A 120 -2.57 -12.31 -10.45
C ARG A 120 -2.50 -13.81 -10.71
N SER A 121 -2.00 -14.22 -11.87
CA SER A 121 -1.77 -15.62 -12.20
C SER A 121 -0.76 -16.29 -11.27
N VAL A 122 0.09 -15.53 -10.58
CA VAL A 122 1.01 -16.06 -9.56
C VAL A 122 0.45 -15.87 -8.15
N SER A 123 -0.10 -14.70 -7.84
CA SER A 123 -0.59 -14.36 -6.50
C SER A 123 -1.78 -15.22 -6.08
N ILE A 124 -2.77 -15.42 -6.97
CA ILE A 124 -3.99 -16.16 -6.63
C ILE A 124 -3.68 -17.64 -6.33
N PRO A 125 -2.97 -18.39 -7.20
CA PRO A 125 -2.62 -19.78 -6.87
C PRO A 125 -1.75 -19.89 -5.63
N LEU A 126 -0.80 -18.97 -5.43
CA LEU A 126 0.05 -18.97 -4.24
C LEU A 126 -0.79 -18.82 -2.97
N LEU A 127 -1.73 -17.87 -2.94
CA LEU A 127 -2.63 -17.68 -1.80
C LEU A 127 -3.54 -18.89 -1.58
N VAL A 128 -4.03 -19.52 -2.66
CA VAL A 128 -4.84 -20.75 -2.57
C VAL A 128 -4.01 -21.90 -1.99
N VAL A 129 -2.79 -22.12 -2.49
CA VAL A 129 -1.89 -23.18 -1.99
C VAL A 129 -1.54 -22.96 -0.53
N VAL A 130 -1.16 -21.73 -0.15
CA VAL A 130 -0.88 -21.40 1.25
C VAL A 130 -2.12 -21.59 2.11
N ASN A 131 -3.29 -21.12 1.65
CA ASN A 131 -4.53 -21.29 2.40
C ASN A 131 -4.83 -22.77 2.61
N LEU A 132 -4.79 -23.61 1.58
CA LEU A 132 -5.04 -25.05 1.70
C LEU A 132 -4.01 -25.78 2.58
N SER A 133 -2.77 -25.30 2.61
CA SER A 133 -1.70 -25.88 3.41
C SER A 133 -1.81 -25.53 4.90
N VAL A 134 -2.27 -24.32 5.21
CA VAL A 134 -2.38 -23.79 6.59
C VAL A 134 -3.77 -24.05 7.17
N ASN A 135 -4.80 -23.76 6.40
CA ASN A 135 -6.20 -23.93 6.75
C ASN A 135 -6.74 -25.11 5.92
N ARG A 136 -7.19 -26.19 6.58
CA ARG A 136 -7.68 -27.41 5.91
C ARG A 136 -9.03 -27.21 5.16
N GLY A 137 -9.09 -26.28 4.22
CA GLY A 137 -10.22 -25.98 3.35
C GLY A 137 -10.62 -24.50 3.31
N VAL A 138 -11.24 -24.10 2.20
CA VAL A 138 -11.82 -22.75 2.02
C VAL A 138 -13.28 -22.79 2.44
N ARG A 139 -13.64 -22.07 3.51
CA ARG A 139 -15.03 -21.87 3.89
C ARG A 139 -15.59 -20.68 3.13
N PHE A 140 -16.35 -20.95 2.08
CA PHE A 140 -17.08 -19.92 1.33
C PHE A 140 -18.39 -19.59 2.04
N ASP A 141 -18.36 -18.54 2.84
CA ASP A 141 -19.61 -17.97 3.34
C ASP A 141 -20.18 -17.03 2.27
N ARG A 142 -21.35 -17.41 1.72
CA ARG A 142 -22.03 -16.64 0.66
C ARG A 142 -22.45 -15.25 1.14
N SER A 143 -22.60 -15.04 2.45
CA SER A 143 -23.02 -13.75 3.02
C SER A 143 -21.94 -12.67 2.86
N VAL A 144 -20.66 -13.04 2.87
CA VAL A 144 -19.52 -12.13 2.70
C VAL A 144 -18.97 -12.10 1.28
N LEU A 145 -19.32 -13.09 0.45
CA LEU A 145 -18.79 -13.25 -0.91
C LEU A 145 -18.96 -12.00 -1.79
N VAL A 146 -20.13 -11.35 -1.74
CA VAL A 146 -20.38 -10.12 -2.50
C VAL A 146 -19.46 -8.99 -2.01
N ARG A 147 -19.30 -8.83 -0.69
CA ARG A 147 -18.43 -7.78 -0.12
C ARG A 147 -16.96 -8.03 -0.47
N THR A 148 -16.50 -9.27 -0.41
CA THR A 148 -15.14 -9.66 -0.80
C THR A 148 -14.90 -9.45 -2.30
N ALA A 149 -15.88 -9.77 -3.15
CA ALA A 149 -15.79 -9.55 -4.59
C ALA A 149 -15.70 -8.06 -4.94
N VAL A 150 -16.50 -7.21 -4.29
CA VAL A 150 -16.45 -5.76 -4.47
C VAL A 150 -15.09 -5.20 -4.03
N ALA A 151 -14.57 -5.63 -2.88
CA ALA A 151 -13.25 -5.22 -2.39
C ALA A 151 -12.14 -5.63 -3.37
N GLY A 152 -12.17 -6.85 -3.88
CA GLY A 152 -11.22 -7.33 -4.89
C GLY A 152 -11.32 -6.58 -6.21
N ALA A 153 -12.52 -6.23 -6.67
CA ALA A 153 -12.71 -5.43 -7.88
C ALA A 153 -12.13 -4.02 -7.71
N MET A 154 -12.40 -3.36 -6.58
CA MET A 154 -11.82 -2.05 -6.25
C MET A 154 -10.30 -2.11 -6.17
N GLU A 155 -9.74 -3.16 -5.58
CA GLU A 155 -8.30 -3.36 -5.49
C GLU A 155 -7.66 -3.57 -6.87
N MET A 156 -8.35 -4.27 -7.77
CA MET A 156 -7.89 -4.43 -9.15
C MET A 156 -7.92 -3.09 -9.89
N VAL A 157 -8.97 -2.28 -9.72
CA VAL A 157 -9.05 -0.93 -10.30
C VAL A 157 -7.91 -0.06 -9.78
N ALA A 158 -7.63 -0.10 -8.48
CA ALA A 158 -6.50 0.62 -7.88
C ALA A 158 -5.16 0.17 -8.48
N SER A 159 -4.95 -1.14 -8.67
CA SER A 159 -3.76 -1.70 -9.32
C SER A 159 -3.63 -1.28 -10.78
N MET A 160 -4.74 -1.13 -11.50
CA MET A 160 -4.72 -0.62 -12.87
C MET A 160 -4.31 0.86 -12.91
N LEU A 161 -4.87 1.67 -12.00
CA LEU A 161 -4.54 3.09 -11.87
C LEU A 161 -3.08 3.29 -11.44
N ILE A 162 -2.55 2.47 -10.53
CA ILE A 162 -1.15 2.55 -10.11
C ILE A 162 -0.21 2.25 -11.28
N LEU A 163 -0.47 1.17 -12.04
CA LEU A 163 0.35 0.83 -13.20
C LEU A 163 0.30 1.94 -14.26
N TRP A 164 -0.87 2.55 -14.45
CA TRP A 164 -1.02 3.67 -15.36
C TRP A 164 -0.25 4.91 -14.89
N ALA A 165 -0.23 5.18 -13.59
CA ALA A 165 0.55 6.26 -12.99
C ALA A 165 2.06 6.01 -13.10
N LEU A 166 2.54 4.80 -12.78
CA LEU A 166 3.94 4.39 -12.91
C LEU A 166 4.47 4.53 -14.34
N ARG A 167 3.60 4.42 -15.36
CA ARG A 167 3.98 4.55 -16.77
C ARG A 167 4.08 6.00 -17.25
N ARG A 168 3.43 6.94 -16.57
CA ARG A 168 3.32 8.35 -17.00
C ARG A 168 4.14 9.30 -16.14
N GLY A 169 4.62 8.85 -14.98
CA GLY A 169 5.35 9.67 -14.04
C GLY A 169 6.45 8.88 -13.29
N PRO A 170 7.21 9.56 -12.43
CA PRO A 170 8.31 8.95 -11.70
C PRO A 170 7.80 7.87 -10.73
N ILE A 171 8.55 6.77 -10.61
CA ILE A 171 8.19 5.61 -9.77
C ILE A 171 8.01 6.02 -8.30
N ALA A 172 8.86 6.93 -7.83
CA ALA A 172 8.79 7.47 -6.48
C ALA A 172 7.46 8.18 -6.20
N VAL A 173 6.96 8.98 -7.16
CA VAL A 173 5.71 9.73 -7.02
C VAL A 173 4.53 8.77 -6.98
N ALA A 174 4.44 7.88 -7.97
CA ALA A 174 3.33 6.94 -8.04
C ALA A 174 3.31 5.96 -6.85
N GLY A 175 4.47 5.52 -6.37
CA GLY A 175 4.60 4.69 -5.17
C GLY A 175 4.15 5.41 -3.89
N VAL A 176 4.50 6.69 -3.73
CA VAL A 176 4.03 7.51 -2.60
C VAL A 176 2.52 7.67 -2.63
N PHE A 177 1.93 8.02 -3.77
CA PHE A 177 0.47 8.12 -3.91
C PHE A 177 -0.25 6.79 -3.68
N GLY A 178 0.34 5.67 -4.13
CA GLY A 178 -0.17 4.33 -3.85
C GLY A 178 -0.20 4.01 -2.35
N SER A 179 0.77 4.52 -1.60
CA SER A 179 0.85 4.36 -0.15
C SER A 179 0.00 5.37 0.64
N LEU A 180 -0.61 6.37 0.01
CA LEU A 180 -1.54 7.31 0.66
C LEU A 180 -2.95 6.73 0.90
N TYR A 181 -3.10 5.40 0.88
CA TYR A 181 -4.34 4.73 1.29
C TYR A 181 -4.88 5.21 2.65
N PRO A 182 -4.06 5.44 3.71
CA PRO A 182 -4.54 5.98 4.98
C PRO A 182 -5.18 7.37 4.83
N ALA A 183 -4.59 8.26 4.02
CA ALA A 183 -5.15 9.58 3.78
C ALA A 183 -6.50 9.49 3.05
N SER A 184 -6.63 8.58 2.09
CA SER A 184 -7.89 8.30 1.39
C SER A 184 -8.96 7.77 2.35
N THR A 185 -8.58 6.86 3.25
CA THR A 185 -9.47 6.31 4.29
C THR A 185 -9.92 7.39 5.27
N VAL A 186 -9.04 8.29 5.71
CA VAL A 186 -9.39 9.42 6.59
C VAL A 186 -10.30 10.42 5.89
N LEU A 187 -10.07 10.69 4.60
CA LEU A 187 -10.89 11.60 3.81
C LEU A 187 -12.31 11.03 3.60
N LEU A 188 -12.41 9.72 3.36
CA LEU A 188 -13.68 9.00 3.32
C LEU A 188 -14.38 8.97 4.69
N ALA A 189 -13.64 8.73 5.78
CA ALA A 189 -14.19 8.74 7.13
C ALA A 189 -14.77 10.13 7.47
N TRP A 190 -14.06 11.19 7.12
CA TRP A 190 -14.54 12.56 7.28
C TRP A 190 -15.80 12.85 6.45
N MET A 191 -15.82 12.43 5.19
CA MET A 191 -16.92 12.72 4.27
C MET A 191 -18.17 11.86 4.53
N MET A 192 -18.01 10.59 4.91
CA MET A 192 -19.13 9.66 5.12
C MET A 192 -19.60 9.55 6.57
N LEU A 193 -18.69 9.59 7.55
CA LEU A 193 -19.07 9.43 8.98
C LEU A 193 -19.29 10.76 9.70
N GLY A 194 -18.89 11.90 9.12
CA GLY A 194 -19.07 13.20 9.75
C GLY A 194 -18.28 13.40 11.04
N GLU A 195 -17.30 12.53 11.30
CA GLU A 195 -16.45 12.63 12.49
C GLU A 195 -15.61 13.91 12.45
N ARG A 196 -15.56 14.60 13.59
CA ARG A 196 -14.76 15.81 13.76
C ARG A 196 -13.28 15.43 13.80
N LEU A 197 -12.63 15.41 12.64
CA LEU A 197 -11.19 15.18 12.51
C LEU A 197 -10.41 16.07 13.48
N ARG A 198 -9.55 15.44 14.28
CA ARG A 198 -8.66 16.13 15.21
C ARG A 198 -7.69 17.01 14.43
N HIS A 199 -7.19 18.08 15.03
CA HIS A 199 -6.34 19.06 14.34
C HIS A 199 -5.06 18.40 13.79
N VAL A 200 -4.56 17.35 14.45
CA VAL A 200 -3.39 16.56 14.04
C VAL A 200 -3.68 15.71 12.79
N GLN A 201 -4.86 15.09 12.68
CA GLN A 201 -5.28 14.34 11.48
C GLN A 201 -5.50 15.28 10.28
N LYS A 202 -6.11 16.46 10.50
CA LYS A 202 -6.24 17.48 9.46
C LYS A 202 -4.88 17.99 8.99
N ALA A 203 -3.96 18.24 9.93
CA ALA A 203 -2.60 18.65 9.62
C ALA A 203 -1.88 17.56 8.82
N GLY A 204 -2.00 16.28 9.21
CA GLY A 204 -1.44 15.15 8.47
C GLY A 204 -2.01 14.99 7.06
N VAL A 205 -3.33 15.14 6.87
CA VAL A 205 -3.96 15.10 5.54
C VAL A 205 -3.47 16.27 4.67
N PHE A 206 -3.40 17.47 5.24
CA PHE A 206 -2.87 18.64 4.53
C PHE A 206 -1.40 18.47 4.18
N LEU A 207 -0.60 17.88 5.08
CA LEU A 207 0.81 17.57 4.85
C LEU A 207 0.97 16.51 3.75
N ALA A 208 0.09 15.50 3.69
CA ALA A 208 0.07 14.49 2.64
C ALA A 208 -0.27 15.09 1.27
N LEU A 209 -1.25 15.99 1.22
CA LEU A 209 -1.62 16.72 0.00
C LEU A 209 -0.51 17.69 -0.44
N ALA A 210 0.16 18.35 0.50
CA ALA A 210 1.32 19.20 0.21
C ALA A 210 2.50 18.36 -0.30
N ALA A 211 2.79 17.22 0.34
CA ALA A 211 3.81 16.28 -0.09
C ALA A 211 3.57 15.80 -1.52
N ALA A 212 2.33 15.40 -1.81
CA ALA A 212 1.84 15.02 -3.14
C ALA A 212 2.06 16.11 -4.19
N ALA A 213 1.76 17.37 -3.87
CA ALA A 213 2.00 18.50 -4.75
C ALA A 213 3.51 18.74 -4.98
N PHE A 214 4.32 18.67 -3.93
CA PHE A 214 5.78 18.84 -4.02
C PHE A 214 6.50 17.70 -4.74
N THR A 215 5.98 16.46 -4.67
CA THR A 215 6.54 15.34 -5.43
C THR A 215 6.16 15.37 -6.90
N ALA A 216 5.06 16.04 -7.27
CA ALA A 216 4.59 16.15 -8.65
C ALA A 216 5.20 17.33 -9.44
N MET A 217 5.95 18.23 -8.78
CA MET A 217 6.66 19.38 -9.37
C MET A 217 8.12 19.05 -9.68
#